data_AF-A0A7J4B3H5-F1
#
_entry.id   AF-A0A7J4B3H5-F1
#
_cell.length_a   1.000
_cell.length_b   1.000
_cell.length_c   1.000
_cell.angle_alpha   90.00
_cell.angle_beta   90.00
_cell.angle_gamma   90.00
#
_symmetry.space_group_name_H-M   'P 1'
#
loop_
_entity.id
_entity.type
_entity.pdbx_description
1 polymer ?
#
loop_
_entity_poly.entity_id
_entity_poly.type
_entity_poly.pdbx_seq_one_letter_code
_entity_poly.pdbx_strand_id
1 'polypeptide(L)'
;MSKVLNYALIVVALIIVCAVAYLAFNTEDYGGELVLGTNKISNYEGSFKLLNAENISLVMDVRNISQENRVSVFQCGVGFASSLARIGKNVTSFAIEEDGCYGPMNHTSIEKCNELIHQGSYILLLKGGSPDAQYYEDHLLVSVPENNTHPCGVNITSQQKG
;
A
#
# COMPACT_ATOMS: atom_id res chain seq x y z
N MET A 1 -61.45 1.25 6.38
CA MET A 1 -60.36 0.33 5.97
C MET A 1 -59.23 1.01 5.17
N SER A 2 -59.47 2.13 4.46
CA SER A 2 -58.44 2.83 3.65
C SER A 2 -57.32 3.54 4.45
N LYS A 3 -57.59 4.13 5.62
CA LYS A 3 -56.58 4.89 6.36
C LYS A 3 -55.46 4.02 6.94
N VAL A 4 -55.79 2.84 7.45
CA VAL A 4 -54.81 1.90 8.05
C VAL A 4 -53.84 1.37 7.00
N LEU A 5 -54.35 1.07 5.79
CA LEU A 5 -53.52 0.64 4.67
C LEU A 5 -52.55 1.75 4.23
N ASN A 6 -53.00 3.01 4.19
CA ASN A 6 -52.13 4.15 3.87
C ASN A 6 -51.03 4.36 4.91
N TYR A 7 -51.33 4.22 6.21
CA TYR A 7 -50.30 4.31 7.25
C TYR A 7 -49.27 3.17 7.15
N ALA A 8 -49.71 1.94 6.88
CA ALA A 8 -48.81 0.80 6.71
C ALA A 8 -47.84 1.02 5.53
N LEU A 9 -48.34 1.54 4.41
CA LEU A 9 -47.49 1.85 3.24
C LEU A 9 -46.45 2.94 3.54
N ILE A 10 -46.82 3.98 4.28
CA ILE A 10 -45.89 5.05 4.67
C ILE A 10 -44.78 4.51 5.59
N VAL A 11 -45.12 3.66 6.56
CA VAL A 11 -44.14 3.07 7.47
C VAL A 11 -43.16 2.15 6.72
N VAL A 12 -43.67 1.32 5.80
CA VAL A 12 -42.82 0.46 4.98
C VAL A 12 -41.88 1.29 4.10
N ALA A 13 -42.39 2.37 3.48
CA ALA A 13 -41.56 3.27 2.69
C ALA A 13 -40.45 3.93 3.53
N LEU A 14 -40.76 4.38 4.74
CA LEU A 14 -39.77 4.94 5.67
C LEU A 14 -38.69 3.92 6.07
N ILE A 15 -39.08 2.68 6.35
CA ILE A 15 -38.12 1.61 6.68
C ILE A 15 -37.18 1.35 5.50
N ILE A 16 -37.69 1.29 4.27
CA ILE A 16 -36.88 1.09 3.07
C ILE A 16 -35.89 2.26 2.89
N VAL A 17 -36.35 3.50 3.05
CA VAL A 17 -35.48 4.69 2.96
C VAL A 17 -34.39 4.65 4.02
N CYS A 18 -34.72 4.32 5.27
CA CYS A 18 -33.73 4.17 6.34
C CYS A 18 -32.73 3.04 6.06
N ALA A 19 -33.17 1.91 5.54
CA ALA A 19 -32.29 0.80 5.19
C ALA A 19 -31.34 1.17 4.04
N VAL A 20 -31.83 1.84 3.00
CA VAL A 20 -31.00 2.32 1.89
C VAL A 20 -30.00 3.37 2.34
N ALA A 21 -30.42 4.33 3.18
CA ALA A 21 -29.52 5.33 3.76
C ALA A 21 -28.44 4.66 4.62
N TYR A 22 -28.82 3.71 5.48
CA TYR A 22 -27.87 2.97 6.30
C TYR A 22 -26.84 2.21 5.47
N LEU A 23 -27.26 1.57 4.37
CA LEU A 23 -26.34 0.89 3.45
C LEU A 23 -25.41 1.88 2.73
N ALA A 24 -25.94 3.03 2.28
CA ALA A 24 -25.15 4.05 1.59
C ALA A 24 -24.13 4.77 2.51
N PHE A 25 -24.41 4.90 3.80
CA PHE A 25 -23.49 5.50 4.78
C PHE A 25 -22.47 4.52 5.35
N ASN A 26 -22.75 3.21 5.35
CA ASN A 26 -21.80 2.20 5.84
C ASN A 26 -21.00 1.50 4.74
N THR A 27 -21.19 1.88 3.48
CA THR A 27 -20.13 1.70 2.48
C THR A 27 -19.05 2.73 2.75
N GLU A 28 -18.36 2.60 3.88
CA GLU A 28 -17.01 3.14 3.98
C GLU A 28 -16.21 2.43 2.89
N ASP A 29 -15.72 3.22 1.95
CA ASP A 29 -14.88 2.78 0.84
C ASP A 29 -13.53 2.34 1.43
N TYR A 30 -13.50 1.16 2.06
CA TYR A 30 -12.28 0.56 2.63
C TYR A 30 -11.28 0.15 1.53
N GLY A 31 -11.61 0.41 0.27
CA GLY A 31 -10.85 0.03 -0.90
C GLY A 31 -10.10 1.21 -1.52
N GLY A 32 -9.36 1.99 -0.72
CA GLY A 32 -8.30 2.83 -1.28
C GLY A 32 -7.30 1.92 -2.01
N GLU A 33 -7.48 1.72 -3.31
CA GLU A 33 -6.59 0.93 -4.13
C GLU A 33 -5.26 1.69 -4.22
N LEU A 34 -4.15 1.03 -3.89
CA LEU A 34 -2.86 1.64 -4.13
C LEU A 34 -2.69 1.66 -5.65
N VAL A 35 -2.71 2.83 -6.26
CA VAL A 35 -2.61 2.94 -7.71
C VAL A 35 -1.21 2.51 -8.11
N LEU A 36 -1.08 1.24 -8.53
CA LEU A 36 0.11 0.73 -9.18
C LEU A 36 0.28 1.54 -10.46
N GLY A 37 1.28 2.43 -10.48
CA GLY A 37 1.62 3.23 -11.66
C GLY A 37 1.66 2.36 -12.93
N THR A 38 1.14 2.86 -14.04
CA THR A 38 1.02 2.07 -15.28
C THR A 38 2.26 2.15 -16.17
N ASN A 39 3.14 3.10 -15.90
CA ASN A 39 4.33 3.38 -16.71
C ASN A 39 5.53 2.57 -16.20
N LYS A 40 5.61 1.30 -16.61
CA LYS A 40 6.84 0.49 -16.42
C LYS A 40 8.00 1.13 -17.17
N ILE A 41 9.15 1.25 -16.52
CA ILE A 41 10.39 1.78 -17.10
C ILE A 41 11.49 0.73 -17.06
N SER A 42 12.60 1.01 -17.75
CA SER A 42 13.75 0.11 -17.73
C SER A 42 14.38 0.03 -16.34
N ASN A 43 14.95 -1.13 -16.00
CA ASN A 43 15.61 -1.36 -14.71
C ASN A 43 16.72 -0.32 -14.44
N TYR A 44 17.45 0.07 -15.49
CA TYR A 44 18.51 1.09 -15.39
C TYR A 44 17.94 2.45 -14.96
N GLU A 45 16.93 2.96 -15.66
CA GLU A 45 16.32 4.26 -15.34
C GLU A 45 15.69 4.28 -13.95
N GLY A 46 14.97 3.21 -13.59
CA GLY A 46 14.34 3.12 -12.27
C GLY A 46 15.37 3.03 -11.13
N SER A 47 16.43 2.25 -11.32
CA SER A 47 17.53 2.19 -10.35
C SER A 47 18.21 3.55 -10.18
N PHE A 48 18.39 4.30 -11.26
CA PHE A 48 18.99 5.64 -11.23
C PHE A 48 18.13 6.65 -10.46
N LYS A 49 16.80 6.63 -10.64
CA LYS A 49 15.90 7.50 -9.86
C LYS A 49 15.98 7.21 -8.36
N LEU A 50 15.90 5.93 -7.96
CA LEU A 50 16.03 5.53 -6.55
C LEU A 50 17.40 5.86 -5.96
N LEU A 51 18.47 5.66 -6.73
CA LEU A 51 19.83 5.98 -6.30
C LEU A 51 20.05 7.48 -6.10
N ASN A 52 19.31 8.34 -6.82
CA ASN A 52 19.42 9.79 -6.69
C ASN A 52 18.42 10.40 -5.70
N ALA A 53 17.34 9.69 -5.35
CA ALA A 53 16.38 10.15 -4.35
C ALA A 53 17.05 10.23 -2.96
N GLU A 54 16.90 11.35 -2.25
CA GLU A 54 17.40 11.47 -0.86
C GLU A 54 16.42 10.82 0.13
N ASN A 55 15.13 11.03 -0.10
CA ASN A 55 14.04 10.50 0.70
C ASN A 55 13.36 9.35 -0.05
N ILE A 56 13.17 8.22 0.63
CA ILE A 56 12.50 7.03 0.08
C ILE A 56 11.38 6.61 1.02
N SER A 57 10.16 6.52 0.51
CA SER A 57 9.05 5.92 1.23
C SER A 57 9.04 4.41 0.99
N LEU A 58 9.08 3.60 2.04
CA LEU A 58 9.01 2.15 1.97
C LEU A 58 7.61 1.71 2.37
N VAL A 59 6.82 1.27 1.41
CA VAL A 59 5.42 0.91 1.57
C VAL A 59 5.31 -0.60 1.65
N MET A 60 4.71 -1.11 2.72
CA MET A 60 4.46 -2.53 2.95
C MET A 60 2.95 -2.76 2.87
N ASP A 61 2.45 -3.25 1.74
CA ASP A 61 1.05 -3.62 1.62
C ASP A 61 0.84 -5.04 2.16
N VAL A 62 0.16 -5.13 3.30
CA VAL A 62 -0.09 -6.37 4.03
C VAL A 62 -1.58 -6.66 4.16
N ARG A 63 -2.42 -6.03 3.32
CA ARG A 63 -3.84 -6.36 3.18
C ARG A 63 -4.02 -7.72 2.52
N ASN A 64 -5.09 -8.40 2.88
CA ASN A 64 -5.58 -9.64 2.30
C ASN A 64 -4.56 -10.80 2.29
N ILE A 65 -3.62 -10.81 3.26
CA ILE A 65 -2.61 -11.87 3.40
C ILE A 65 -2.60 -12.47 4.82
N SER A 66 -2.15 -13.73 4.92
CA SER A 66 -2.03 -14.44 6.20
C SER A 66 -1.00 -13.78 7.13
N GLN A 67 -1.14 -13.96 8.45
CA GLN A 67 -0.22 -13.41 9.45
C GLN A 67 1.25 -13.79 9.19
N GLU A 68 1.51 -15.03 8.76
CA GLU A 68 2.84 -15.50 8.38
C GLU A 68 3.42 -14.67 7.23
N ASN A 69 2.61 -14.43 6.19
CA ASN A 69 2.99 -13.61 5.05
C ASN A 69 3.20 -12.13 5.43
N ARG A 70 2.42 -11.59 6.37
CA ARG A 70 2.64 -10.24 6.93
C ARG A 70 4.03 -10.13 7.55
N VAL A 71 4.43 -11.13 8.34
CA VAL A 71 5.77 -11.18 8.93
C VAL A 71 6.85 -11.19 7.86
N SER A 72 6.70 -11.96 6.78
CA SER A 72 7.66 -11.96 5.67
C SER A 72 7.79 -10.59 5.01
N VAL A 73 6.67 -9.90 4.74
CA VAL A 73 6.69 -8.54 4.15
C VAL A 73 7.35 -7.53 5.11
N PHE A 74 7.06 -7.60 6.41
CA PHE A 74 7.70 -6.71 7.39
C PHE A 74 9.20 -6.98 7.53
N GLN A 75 9.63 -8.23 7.58
CA GLN A 75 11.05 -8.58 7.61
C GLN A 75 11.78 -8.10 6.35
N CYS A 76 11.13 -8.24 5.20
CA CYS A 76 11.58 -7.68 3.93
C CYS A 76 11.76 -6.15 4.04
N GLY A 77 10.75 -5.45 4.57
CA GLY A 77 10.78 -4.02 4.79
C GLY A 77 11.92 -3.56 5.69
N VAL A 78 12.13 -4.21 6.82
CA VAL A 78 13.24 -3.91 7.72
C VAL A 78 14.61 -4.09 7.03
N GLY A 79 14.76 -5.14 6.22
CA GLY A 79 15.97 -5.39 5.43
C GLY A 79 16.25 -4.31 4.40
N PHE A 80 15.22 -3.86 3.69
CA PHE A 80 15.30 -2.74 2.75
C PHE A 80 15.66 -1.43 3.43
N ALA A 81 14.93 -1.05 4.49
CA ALA A 81 15.17 0.17 5.23
C ALA A 81 16.61 0.22 5.76
N SER A 82 17.10 -0.90 6.29
CA SER A 82 18.48 -1.04 6.77
C SER A 82 19.50 -0.87 5.64
N SER A 83 19.27 -1.48 4.48
CA SER A 83 20.16 -1.39 3.32
C SER A 83 20.23 0.03 2.75
N LEU A 84 19.08 0.70 2.63
CA LEU A 84 18.97 2.06 2.13
C LEU A 84 19.58 3.08 3.09
N ALA A 85 19.35 2.91 4.40
CA ALA A 85 19.97 3.77 5.42
C ALA A 85 21.50 3.68 5.38
N ARG A 86 22.07 2.49 5.13
CA ARG A 86 23.53 2.30 5.01
C ARG A 86 24.17 3.05 3.85
N ILE A 87 23.41 3.34 2.79
CA ILE A 87 23.85 4.15 1.65
C ILE A 87 23.41 5.63 1.77
N GLY A 88 23.03 6.06 2.97
CA GLY A 88 22.74 7.47 3.29
C GLY A 88 21.35 7.96 2.89
N LYS A 89 20.39 7.07 2.66
CA LYS A 89 19.01 7.45 2.34
C LYS A 89 18.19 7.72 3.60
N ASN A 90 17.30 8.70 3.53
CA ASN A 90 16.28 8.92 4.54
C ASN A 90 15.05 8.04 4.23
N VAL A 91 14.84 7.00 5.01
CA VAL A 91 13.78 6.02 4.77
C VAL A 91 12.61 6.26 5.70
N THR A 92 11.42 6.45 5.12
CA THR A 92 10.16 6.52 5.86
C THR A 92 9.33 5.28 5.57
N SER A 93 9.03 4.47 6.59
CA SER A 93 8.28 3.22 6.41
C SER A 93 6.79 3.43 6.65
N PHE A 94 5.97 2.83 5.80
CA PHE A 94 4.51 2.78 5.88
C PHE A 94 4.05 1.32 5.80
N ALA A 95 3.09 0.93 6.62
CA ALA A 95 2.40 -0.35 6.53
C ALA A 95 0.92 -0.10 6.23
N ILE A 96 0.41 -0.74 5.17
CA ILE A 96 -0.98 -0.63 4.77
C ILE A 96 -1.67 -1.91 5.19
N GLU A 97 -2.67 -1.75 6.05
CA GLU A 97 -3.46 -2.83 6.66
C GLU A 97 -4.95 -2.66 6.31
N GLU A 98 -5.78 -3.61 6.73
CA GLU A 98 -7.24 -3.58 6.45
C GLU A 98 -7.93 -2.38 7.09
N ASP A 99 -7.44 -1.92 8.24
CA ASP A 99 -8.03 -0.85 9.04
C ASP A 99 -7.39 0.52 8.77
N GLY A 100 -6.43 0.62 7.86
CA GLY A 100 -5.83 1.88 7.46
C GLY A 100 -4.34 1.79 7.18
N CYS A 101 -3.63 2.88 7.42
CA CYS A 101 -2.19 2.97 7.22
C CYS A 101 -1.46 3.35 8.51
N TYR A 102 -0.33 2.71 8.74
CA TYR A 102 0.56 2.97 9.87
C TYR A 102 1.87 3.56 9.37
N GLY A 103 2.26 4.70 9.92
CA GLY A 103 3.51 5.37 9.55
C GLY A 103 4.03 6.29 10.67
N PRO A 104 4.86 7.30 10.33
CA PRO A 104 5.46 8.21 11.32
C PRO A 104 4.44 9.01 12.14
N MET A 105 3.26 9.24 11.56
CA MET A 105 2.17 10.01 12.18
C MET A 105 1.19 9.12 12.96
N ASN A 106 1.57 7.86 13.25
CA ASN A 106 0.71 6.79 13.76
C ASN A 106 -0.33 6.33 12.72
N HIS A 107 -1.44 5.75 13.18
CA HIS A 107 -2.52 5.25 12.37
C HIS A 107 -3.30 6.39 11.69
N THR A 108 -3.58 6.24 10.39
CA THR A 108 -4.30 7.21 9.57
C THR A 108 -5.05 6.52 8.43
N SER A 109 -5.83 7.27 7.65
CA SER A 109 -6.55 6.73 6.49
C SER A 109 -5.59 6.39 5.34
N ILE A 110 -6.01 5.48 4.45
CA ILE A 110 -5.19 5.08 3.29
C ILE A 110 -4.95 6.27 2.36
N GLU A 111 -5.95 7.12 2.15
CA GLU A 111 -5.85 8.33 1.33
C GLU A 111 -4.77 9.26 1.88
N LYS A 112 -4.77 9.48 3.20
CA LYS A 112 -3.76 10.32 3.84
C LYS A 112 -2.36 9.71 3.73
N CYS A 113 -2.27 8.39 3.77
CA CYS A 113 -1.02 7.69 3.56
C CYS A 113 -0.49 7.85 2.13
N ASN A 114 -1.36 7.69 1.13
CA ASN A 114 -1.03 7.88 -0.27
C ASN A 114 -0.49 9.30 -0.52
N GLU A 115 -1.13 10.33 0.06
CA GLU A 115 -0.61 11.70 -0.01
C GLU A 115 0.83 11.84 0.50
N LEU A 116 1.22 11.07 1.52
CA LEU A 116 2.57 11.10 2.09
C LEU A 116 3.56 10.28 1.27
N ILE A 117 3.13 9.10 0.80
CA ILE A 117 3.94 8.18 -0.02
C ILE A 117 4.35 8.85 -1.33
N HIS A 118 3.45 9.59 -1.96
CA HIS A 118 3.69 10.24 -3.26
C HIS A 118 4.49 11.56 -3.18
N GLN A 119 4.95 11.99 -2.01
CA GLN A 119 5.82 13.17 -1.87
C GLN A 119 7.25 12.94 -2.37
N GLY A 120 7.61 11.69 -2.68
CA GLY A 120 8.93 11.32 -3.18
C GLY A 120 8.92 10.00 -3.93
N SER A 121 10.11 9.42 -4.14
CA SER A 121 10.23 8.06 -4.67
C SER A 121 9.83 7.06 -3.59
N TYR A 122 9.09 6.03 -3.98
CA TYR A 122 8.70 4.98 -3.06
C TYR A 122 9.05 3.58 -3.56
N ILE A 123 9.19 2.65 -2.62
CA ILE A 123 9.36 1.22 -2.86
C ILE A 123 8.13 0.54 -2.28
N LEU A 124 7.39 -0.16 -3.12
CA LEU A 124 6.21 -0.93 -2.74
C LEU A 124 6.59 -2.40 -2.59
N LEU A 125 6.46 -2.91 -1.37
CA LEU A 125 6.59 -4.31 -1.01
C LEU A 125 5.18 -4.90 -0.96
N LEU A 126 4.89 -5.86 -1.84
CA LEU A 126 3.65 -6.62 -1.81
C LEU A 126 3.92 -8.11 -1.73
N LYS A 127 2.94 -8.84 -1.23
CA LYS A 127 2.98 -10.29 -1.29
C LYS A 127 2.66 -10.80 -2.69
N GLY A 128 3.43 -11.80 -3.14
CA GLY A 128 3.18 -12.47 -4.43
C GLY A 128 3.58 -11.63 -5.65
N GLY A 129 3.39 -12.16 -6.84
CA GLY A 129 3.83 -11.56 -8.10
C GLY A 129 5.12 -12.19 -8.67
N SER A 130 5.66 -11.56 -9.72
CA SER A 130 6.92 -12.01 -10.35
C SER A 130 8.07 -11.86 -9.35
N PRO A 131 9.01 -12.83 -9.24
CA PRO A 131 10.13 -12.73 -8.31
C PRO A 131 11.05 -11.52 -8.59
N ASP A 132 10.96 -10.93 -9.77
CA ASP A 132 11.76 -9.79 -10.16
C ASP A 132 11.14 -8.46 -9.70
N ALA A 133 12.00 -7.59 -9.18
CA ALA A 133 11.62 -6.21 -8.90
C ALA A 133 11.24 -5.50 -10.21
N GLN A 134 10.11 -4.78 -10.18
CA GLN A 134 9.59 -4.06 -11.34
C GLN A 134 9.73 -2.56 -11.13
N TYR A 135 10.33 -1.87 -12.08
CA TYR A 135 10.54 -0.44 -12.01
C TYR A 135 9.44 0.30 -12.74
N TYR A 136 8.90 1.31 -12.08
CA TYR A 136 7.92 2.24 -12.60
C TYR A 136 8.47 3.66 -12.53
N GLU A 137 7.80 4.57 -13.21
CA GLU A 137 8.23 5.97 -13.29
C GLU A 137 8.39 6.63 -11.92
N ASP A 138 7.50 6.34 -10.99
CA ASP A 138 7.37 6.92 -9.66
C ASP A 138 7.82 5.97 -8.53
N HIS A 139 7.91 4.66 -8.79
CA HIS A 139 8.18 3.67 -7.75
C HIS A 139 8.90 2.41 -8.20
N LEU A 140 9.36 1.65 -7.22
CA LEU A 140 9.85 0.29 -7.40
C LEU A 140 8.91 -0.69 -6.71
N LEU A 141 8.43 -1.67 -7.47
CA LEU A 141 7.60 -2.76 -6.98
C LEU A 141 8.49 -3.96 -6.68
N VAL A 142 8.34 -4.53 -5.48
CA VAL A 142 9.08 -5.71 -5.04
C VAL A 142 8.09 -6.73 -4.51
N SER A 143 8.04 -7.86 -5.20
CA SER A 143 7.23 -9.01 -4.82
C SER A 143 7.95 -9.84 -3.76
N VAL A 144 7.25 -10.12 -2.65
CA VAL A 144 7.72 -10.98 -1.57
C VAL A 144 7.19 -12.40 -1.80
N PRO A 145 8.07 -13.41 -2.02
CA PRO A 145 7.69 -14.82 -2.21
C PRO A 145 6.85 -15.40 -1.06
N GLU A 146 6.05 -16.43 -1.34
CA GLU A 146 5.38 -17.19 -0.27
C GLU A 146 6.44 -17.96 0.53
N ASN A 147 6.29 -17.97 1.86
CA ASN A 147 7.18 -18.70 2.78
C ASN A 147 8.64 -18.21 2.74
N ASN A 148 8.86 -16.91 2.52
CA ASN A 148 10.20 -16.38 2.38
C ASN A 148 10.96 -16.48 3.71
N THR A 149 11.82 -17.49 3.84
CA THR A 149 12.74 -17.68 4.97
C THR A 149 14.02 -16.86 4.83
N HIS A 150 14.15 -16.06 3.77
CA HIS A 150 15.37 -15.32 3.45
C HIS A 150 15.11 -13.81 3.47
N PRO A 151 16.07 -13.01 3.97
CA PRO A 151 15.93 -11.56 3.94
C PRO A 151 15.81 -11.09 2.49
N CYS A 152 14.81 -10.25 2.22
CA CYS A 152 14.78 -9.53 0.95
C CYS A 152 16.00 -8.62 0.87
N GLY A 153 16.91 -8.93 -0.04
CA GLY A 153 18.02 -8.06 -0.38
C GLY A 153 17.78 -7.49 -1.78
N VAL A 154 17.87 -6.18 -1.93
CA VAL A 154 18.15 -5.60 -3.24
C VAL A 154 19.64 -5.39 -3.30
N ASN A 155 20.28 -6.12 -4.20
CA ASN A 155 21.66 -5.86 -4.53
C ASN A 155 21.72 -4.61 -5.39
N ILE A 156 21.65 -3.43 -4.76
CA ILE A 156 21.90 -2.16 -5.44
C ILE A 156 23.42 -2.01 -5.55
N THR A 157 24.04 -2.78 -6.46
CA THR A 157 25.43 -2.53 -6.81
C THR A 157 25.49 -1.23 -7.59
N SER A 158 26.09 -0.19 -7.01
CA SER A 158 26.58 0.92 -7.81
C SER A 158 27.59 0.31 -8.78
N GLN A 159 27.29 0.28 -10.08
CA GLN A 159 28.37 0.17 -11.05
C GLN A 159 29.14 1.48 -11.00
N GLN A 160 30.04 1.62 -10.03
CA GLN A 160 31.17 2.53 -10.16
C GLN A 160 31.99 1.99 -11.33
N LYS A 161 31.71 2.51 -12.53
CA LYS A 161 32.71 2.53 -13.59
C LYS A 161 33.89 3.35 -13.05
N GLY A 162 34.91 2.66 -12.57
CA GLY A 162 36.26 3.21 -12.46
C GLY A 162 36.84 3.50 -13.83
#